data_AF-A0A1B6H4Z4-F1
#
_entry.id   AF-A0A1B6H4Z4-F1
#
_cell.length_a   1.000
_cell.length_b   1.000
_cell.length_c   1.000
_cell.angle_alpha   90.00
_cell.angle_beta   90.00
_cell.angle_gamma   90.00
#
_symmetry.space_group_name_H-M   'P 1'
#
loop_
_entity.id
_entity.type
_entity.pdbx_description
1 polymer ?
#
loop_
_entity_poly.entity_id
_entity_poly.type
_entity_poly.pdbx_seq_one_letter_code
_entity_poly.pdbx_strand_id
1 'polypeptide(L)'
;MSTGLFLLCAITVAVLGVVYNLTDESLPAHQPSLATHSELIASNPTGSRVVPTLRFVVAVSRHGKRGPSFTYPKSPYRHNDTKIWPFGVGELTQKGRMQMFNLGKKIRSLYNGFLGQIYRPGEFKGLSTPMGRTLQSAELFLAGLFPPTGFQMWNKDLKWQPIPVFPNLLDRNDMVPPSGPNFCPKYREVQKKPMKEYLEEYKSELDKLVEYALPYTGFNTDDLKSQKMGGILRVYILFVLWESFIYPQGDGLPLPDWSKKIFPEPLTFLIKKAFLATSIGTDLQIRYLEGEMFKEMVEHMRAKEKNTSSERMFYYSGHDHTIVGLQAILG
;
A
#
# COMPACT_ATOMS: atom_id res chain seq x y z
N MET A 1 -0.48 -23.98 -56.18
CA MET A 1 -0.32 -22.77 -55.35
C MET A 1 -1.02 -23.04 -54.03
N SER A 2 -0.26 -23.26 -52.96
CA SER A 2 -0.78 -23.58 -51.63
C SER A 2 -1.11 -22.28 -50.90
N THR A 3 -2.37 -22.08 -50.56
CA THR A 3 -2.84 -20.97 -49.73
C THR A 3 -2.71 -21.35 -48.26
N GLY A 4 -1.64 -20.85 -47.62
CA GLY A 4 -1.40 -21.01 -46.19
C GLY A 4 -2.34 -20.11 -45.37
N LEU A 5 -3.13 -20.74 -44.50
CA LEU A 5 -3.97 -20.08 -43.50
C LEU A 5 -3.05 -19.63 -42.35
N PHE A 6 -2.72 -18.33 -42.28
CA PHE A 6 -2.03 -17.76 -41.12
C PHE A 6 -3.03 -17.60 -39.96
N LEU A 7 -3.01 -18.55 -39.02
CA LEU A 7 -3.62 -18.34 -37.70
C LEU A 7 -2.74 -17.38 -36.88
N LEU A 8 -3.14 -16.12 -36.82
CA LEU A 8 -2.70 -15.19 -35.78
C LEU A 8 -3.37 -15.61 -34.46
N CYS A 9 -2.72 -16.47 -33.68
CA CYS A 9 -3.06 -16.65 -32.28
C CYS A 9 -2.66 -15.39 -31.50
N ALA A 10 -3.59 -14.45 -31.37
CA ALA A 10 -3.49 -13.41 -30.35
C ALA A 10 -3.72 -14.07 -28.99
N ILE A 11 -2.63 -14.37 -28.27
CA ILE A 11 -2.72 -14.86 -26.89
C ILE A 11 -3.10 -13.66 -26.02
N THR A 12 -4.35 -13.65 -25.55
CA THR A 12 -4.88 -12.65 -24.63
C THR A 12 -4.16 -12.79 -23.28
N VAL A 13 -3.32 -11.81 -22.93
CA VAL A 13 -2.83 -11.66 -21.56
C VAL A 13 -4.00 -11.16 -20.72
N ALA A 14 -4.69 -12.07 -20.03
CA ALA A 14 -5.71 -11.70 -19.06
C ALA A 14 -5.03 -11.22 -17.78
N VAL A 15 -4.99 -9.91 -17.57
CA VAL A 15 -4.59 -9.32 -16.28
C VAL A 15 -5.81 -9.32 -15.36
N LEU A 16 -5.90 -10.31 -14.48
CA LEU A 16 -6.88 -10.32 -13.40
C LEU A 16 -6.33 -9.52 -12.22
N GLY A 17 -6.76 -8.26 -12.11
CA GLY A 17 -6.56 -7.46 -10.90
C GLY A 17 -7.52 -7.91 -9.81
N VAL A 18 -7.01 -8.47 -8.71
CA VAL A 18 -7.82 -8.84 -7.55
C VAL A 18 -7.38 -7.99 -6.35
N VAL A 19 -8.28 -7.15 -5.84
CA VAL A 19 -8.04 -6.30 -4.67
C VAL A 19 -8.59 -7.01 -3.43
N TYR A 20 -7.79 -7.11 -2.37
CA TYR A 20 -8.21 -7.67 -1.09
C TYR A 20 -8.18 -6.60 0.00
N ASN A 21 -9.30 -6.44 0.71
CA ASN A 21 -9.37 -5.72 1.98
C ASN A 21 -9.39 -6.77 3.10
N LEU A 22 -8.33 -6.83 3.92
CA LEU A 22 -8.31 -7.70 5.09
C LEU A 22 -9.09 -7.02 6.23
N THR A 23 -10.21 -7.62 6.63
CA THR A 23 -10.86 -7.34 7.92
C THR A 23 -10.28 -8.24 9.01
N ASP A 24 -10.19 -7.74 10.23
CA ASP A 24 -9.64 -8.43 11.41
C ASP A 24 -10.52 -9.65 11.79
N GLU A 25 -10.36 -10.77 11.09
CA GLU A 25 -10.85 -12.07 11.55
C GLU A 25 -9.67 -12.92 12.02
N SER A 26 -9.65 -13.21 13.33
CA SER A 26 -8.73 -14.15 13.93
C SER A 26 -9.03 -15.57 13.44
N LEU A 27 -8.00 -16.30 12.99
CA LEU A 27 -8.12 -17.72 12.68
C LEU A 27 -8.33 -18.54 13.96
N PRO A 28 -9.23 -19.54 13.97
CA PRO A 28 -9.45 -20.40 15.13
C PRO A 28 -8.24 -21.31 15.39
N ALA A 29 -7.91 -21.46 16.68
CA ALA A 29 -6.84 -22.31 17.16
C ALA A 29 -7.34 -23.76 17.32
N HIS A 30 -6.99 -24.64 16.39
CA HIS A 30 -6.97 -26.08 16.64
C HIS A 30 -5.81 -26.74 15.89
N GLN A 31 -4.89 -27.34 16.63
CA GLN A 31 -3.87 -28.26 16.11
C GLN A 31 -4.38 -29.71 16.23
N PRO A 32 -4.43 -30.49 15.15
CA PRO A 32 -4.44 -31.95 15.22
C PRO A 32 -3.00 -32.50 15.31
N SER A 33 -2.89 -33.70 15.86
CA SER A 33 -1.67 -34.48 16.13
C SER A 33 -0.74 -34.66 14.92
N LEU A 34 0.55 -34.82 15.21
CA LEU A 34 1.66 -35.00 14.26
C LEU A 34 1.42 -36.15 13.26
N ALA A 35 1.20 -35.80 12.00
CA ALA A 35 1.20 -36.72 10.86
C ALA A 35 2.64 -37.08 10.46
N THR A 36 2.82 -38.28 9.89
CA THR A 36 4.12 -38.80 9.46
C THR A 36 4.65 -38.06 8.21
N HIS A 37 5.97 -38.14 7.97
CA HIS A 37 6.65 -37.42 6.88
C HIS A 37 6.12 -37.78 5.47
N SER A 38 5.52 -38.97 5.33
CA SER A 38 4.83 -39.48 4.13
C SER A 38 3.41 -38.91 3.96
N GLU A 39 2.69 -38.62 5.06
CA GLU A 39 1.35 -38.02 5.04
C GLU A 39 1.39 -36.50 4.82
N LEU A 40 2.49 -35.84 5.20
CA LEU A 40 2.75 -34.42 4.93
C LEU A 40 2.99 -34.10 3.44
N ILE A 41 3.41 -35.10 2.65
CA ILE A 41 3.57 -34.96 1.19
C ILE A 41 2.21 -35.08 0.48
N ALA A 42 1.27 -35.87 1.04
CA ALA A 42 -0.03 -36.13 0.45
C ALA A 42 -1.13 -35.11 0.83
N SER A 43 -0.89 -34.25 1.82
CA SER A 43 -1.95 -33.43 2.44
C SER A 43 -1.74 -31.93 2.42
N ASN A 44 -0.72 -31.40 1.74
CA ASN A 44 -0.65 -29.95 1.54
C ASN A 44 -1.57 -29.58 0.38
N PRO A 45 -2.79 -29.06 0.63
CA PRO A 45 -3.68 -28.69 -0.46
C PRO A 45 -2.98 -27.64 -1.31
N THR A 46 -2.95 -27.89 -2.62
CA THR A 46 -2.61 -26.88 -3.62
C THR A 46 -3.45 -25.64 -3.36
N GLY A 47 -2.81 -24.48 -3.36
CA GLY A 47 -3.46 -23.21 -3.03
C GLY A 47 -4.59 -22.90 -4.01
N SER A 48 -5.65 -22.22 -3.53
CA SER A 48 -6.86 -21.96 -4.32
C SER A 48 -6.67 -21.07 -5.56
N ARG A 49 -5.51 -20.43 -5.71
CA ARG A 49 -5.14 -19.63 -6.89
C ARG A 49 -4.18 -20.36 -7.83
N VAL A 50 -3.78 -21.58 -7.50
CA VAL A 50 -2.86 -22.37 -8.32
C VAL A 50 -3.68 -23.21 -9.29
N VAL A 51 -3.48 -22.94 -10.58
CA VAL A 51 -4.00 -23.74 -11.69
C VAL A 51 -2.82 -24.20 -12.57
N PRO A 52 -2.94 -25.29 -13.36
CA PRO A 52 -1.83 -25.81 -14.15
C PRO A 52 -1.23 -24.81 -15.14
N THR A 53 -2.00 -23.80 -15.56
CA THR A 53 -1.59 -22.76 -16.51
C THR A 53 -0.99 -21.52 -15.85
N LEU A 54 -0.95 -21.43 -14.51
CA LEU A 54 -0.36 -20.29 -13.81
C LEU A 54 1.17 -20.28 -14.00
N ARG A 55 1.70 -19.21 -14.61
CA ARG A 55 3.14 -19.06 -14.87
C ARG A 55 3.82 -17.95 -14.07
N PHE A 56 3.07 -16.93 -13.64
CA PHE A 56 3.64 -15.71 -13.06
C PHE A 56 2.64 -15.00 -12.14
N VAL A 57 3.15 -14.35 -11.09
CA VAL A 57 2.36 -13.51 -10.19
C VAL A 57 3.12 -12.22 -9.87
N VAL A 58 2.43 -11.08 -9.89
CA VAL A 58 2.89 -9.86 -9.22
C VAL A 58 1.96 -9.60 -8.04
N ALA A 59 2.53 -9.46 -6.85
CA ALA A 59 1.82 -9.03 -5.66
C ALA A 59 2.27 -7.60 -5.31
N VAL A 60 1.32 -6.70 -5.08
CA VAL A 60 1.58 -5.33 -4.64
C VAL A 60 0.79 -5.09 -3.37
N SER A 61 1.41 -4.45 -2.38
CA SER A 61 0.72 -4.09 -1.14
C SER A 61 1.08 -2.67 -0.72
N ARG A 62 0.11 -2.00 -0.08
CA ARG A 62 0.40 -0.90 0.82
C ARG A 62 1.06 -1.45 2.08
N HIS A 63 1.95 -0.67 2.69
CA HIS A 63 2.43 -0.95 4.05
C HIS A 63 1.28 -1.23 5.04
N GLY A 64 1.59 -1.94 6.13
CA GLY A 64 0.64 -2.18 7.21
C GLY A 64 0.21 -0.89 7.93
N LYS A 65 -0.72 -1.02 8.88
CA LYS A 65 -1.14 0.11 9.71
C LYS A 65 0.07 0.79 10.39
N ARG A 66 0.09 2.12 10.32
CA ARG A 66 1.10 2.99 10.95
C ARG A 66 0.48 3.95 11.96
N GLY A 67 1.31 4.65 12.71
CA GLY A 67 0.91 5.88 13.43
C GLY A 67 0.77 7.08 12.48
N PRO A 68 0.23 8.20 12.98
CA PRO A 68 0.14 9.44 12.21
C PRO A 68 1.53 10.00 11.89
N SER A 69 1.66 10.62 10.72
CA SER A 69 2.86 11.38 10.35
C SER A 69 2.85 12.79 10.91
N PHE A 70 1.67 13.32 11.18
CA PHE A 70 1.46 14.67 11.73
C PHE A 70 0.07 14.73 12.38
N THR A 71 -0.10 15.69 13.28
CA THR A 71 -1.37 15.96 13.96
C THR A 71 -1.55 17.45 14.18
N TYR A 72 -2.79 17.91 14.36
CA TYR A 72 -3.01 19.32 14.70
C TYR A 72 -2.40 19.66 16.08
N PRO A 73 -1.97 20.92 16.31
CA PRO A 73 -1.23 21.31 17.52
C PRO A 73 -1.87 20.94 18.85
N LYS A 74 -3.19 21.07 18.97
CA LYS A 74 -3.98 20.74 20.18
C LYS A 74 -4.48 19.29 20.22
N SER A 75 -3.98 18.40 19.34
CA SER A 75 -4.44 17.01 19.34
C SER A 75 -4.13 16.34 20.67
N PRO A 76 -5.09 15.62 21.29
CA PRO A 76 -4.81 14.83 22.49
C PRO A 76 -3.89 13.63 22.18
N TYR A 77 -3.78 13.25 20.91
CA TYR A 77 -2.96 12.13 20.43
C TYR A 77 -1.85 12.65 19.53
N ARG A 78 -0.95 13.48 20.06
CA ARG A 78 0.12 14.09 19.24
C ARG A 78 0.95 13.00 18.56
N HIS A 79 1.26 13.17 17.27
CA HIS A 79 2.02 12.19 16.49
C HIS A 79 3.37 11.80 17.09
N ASN A 80 4.00 12.69 17.86
CA ASN A 80 5.28 12.46 18.52
C ASN A 80 5.15 11.96 19.98
N ASP A 81 3.95 11.67 20.47
CA ASP A 81 3.76 11.07 21.79
C ASP A 81 4.06 9.58 21.73
N THR A 82 5.25 9.19 22.22
CA THR A 82 5.70 7.79 22.21
C THR A 82 5.00 6.91 23.25
N LYS A 83 4.18 7.47 24.16
CA LYS A 83 3.32 6.66 25.03
C LYS A 83 2.12 6.11 24.25
N ILE A 84 1.70 6.82 23.21
CA ILE A 84 0.55 6.47 22.36
C ILE A 84 1.05 5.81 21.06
N TRP A 85 2.13 6.33 20.49
CA TRP A 85 2.78 5.85 19.28
C TRP A 85 4.19 5.33 19.60
N PRO A 86 4.33 4.14 20.21
CA PRO A 86 5.59 3.66 20.75
C PRO A 86 6.71 3.46 19.71
N PHE A 87 6.35 3.30 18.44
CA PHE A 87 7.31 3.18 17.34
C PHE A 87 7.69 4.52 16.73
N GLY A 88 7.07 5.62 17.16
CA GLY A 88 7.32 6.95 16.64
C GLY A 88 6.45 7.36 15.45
N VAL A 89 6.80 8.52 14.89
CA VAL A 89 6.02 9.23 13.87
C VAL A 89 5.98 8.44 12.56
N GLY A 90 4.78 8.18 12.04
CA GLY A 90 4.59 7.52 10.74
C GLY A 90 5.07 6.07 10.66
N GLU A 91 5.54 5.49 11.76
CA GLU A 91 6.07 4.12 11.82
C GLU A 91 4.96 3.07 11.97
N LEU A 92 5.25 1.83 11.57
CA LEU A 92 4.30 0.72 11.71
C LEU A 92 3.88 0.53 13.17
N THR A 93 2.59 0.31 13.39
CA THR A 93 2.07 -0.12 14.70
C THR A 93 2.21 -1.62 14.84
N GLN A 94 2.04 -2.15 16.06
CA GLN A 94 2.02 -3.60 16.29
C GLN A 94 0.93 -4.30 15.44
N LYS A 95 -0.25 -3.68 15.30
CA LYS A 95 -1.32 -4.18 14.43
C LYS A 95 -0.86 -4.22 12.97
N GLY A 96 -0.23 -3.15 12.49
CA GLY A 96 0.31 -3.11 11.13
C GLY A 96 1.36 -4.18 10.87
N ARG A 97 2.20 -4.49 11.87
CA ARG A 97 3.17 -5.57 11.73
C ARG A 97 2.50 -6.92 11.54
N MET A 98 1.49 -7.21 12.37
CA MET A 98 0.73 -8.45 12.29
C MET A 98 -0.08 -8.55 10.99
N GLN A 99 -0.64 -7.45 10.50
CA GLN A 99 -1.34 -7.39 9.21
C GLN A 99 -0.45 -7.86 8.07
N MET A 100 0.79 -7.36 8.00
CA MET A 100 1.72 -7.74 6.92
C MET A 100 2.19 -9.18 7.03
N PHE A 101 2.47 -9.66 8.24
CA PHE A 101 2.77 -11.06 8.48
C PHE A 101 1.61 -11.99 8.04
N ASN A 102 0.38 -11.65 8.42
CA ASN A 102 -0.81 -12.41 8.04
C ASN A 102 -1.09 -12.31 6.54
N LEU A 103 -0.83 -11.18 5.90
CA LEU A 103 -0.91 -11.05 4.44
C LEU A 103 0.09 -11.99 3.75
N GLY A 104 1.32 -12.08 4.24
CA GLY A 104 2.32 -13.05 3.77
C GLY A 104 1.82 -14.49 3.88
N LYS A 105 1.28 -14.87 5.04
CA LYS A 105 0.65 -16.19 5.25
C LYS A 105 -0.53 -16.43 4.32
N LYS A 106 -1.33 -15.41 4.04
CA LYS A 106 -2.48 -15.52 3.12
C LYS A 106 -2.01 -15.78 1.70
N ILE A 107 -1.04 -15.00 1.19
CA ILE A 107 -0.44 -15.22 -0.13
C ILE A 107 0.20 -16.61 -0.20
N ARG A 108 0.89 -17.05 0.85
CA ARG A 108 1.42 -18.42 0.95
C ARG A 108 0.34 -19.47 0.76
N SER A 109 -0.78 -19.35 1.46
CA SER A 109 -1.91 -20.27 1.36
C SER A 109 -2.54 -20.26 -0.04
N LEU A 110 -2.73 -19.08 -0.63
CA LEU A 110 -3.35 -18.94 -1.96
C LEU A 110 -2.49 -19.53 -3.07
N TYR A 111 -1.17 -19.43 -2.97
CA TYR A 111 -0.21 -19.86 -3.99
C TYR A 111 0.64 -21.08 -3.57
N ASN A 112 0.16 -21.85 -2.60
CA ASN A 112 0.84 -23.07 -2.15
C ASN A 112 0.94 -24.07 -3.31
N GLY A 113 2.15 -24.59 -3.57
CA GLY A 113 2.43 -25.46 -4.71
C GLY A 113 2.87 -24.72 -5.98
N PHE A 114 2.55 -23.43 -6.14
CA PHE A 114 3.15 -22.58 -7.18
C PHE A 114 4.53 -22.07 -6.73
N LEU A 115 4.60 -21.57 -5.49
CA LEU A 115 5.85 -21.33 -4.77
C LEU A 115 6.18 -22.55 -3.88
N GLY A 116 7.42 -23.01 -3.94
CA GLY A 116 7.89 -24.11 -3.09
C GLY A 116 7.95 -23.74 -1.60
N GLN A 117 8.02 -24.73 -0.70
CA GLN A 117 8.25 -24.52 0.75
C GLN A 117 9.62 -23.91 1.03
N ILE A 118 10.61 -24.27 0.21
CA ILE A 118 11.96 -23.71 0.26
C ILE A 118 11.99 -22.43 -0.55
N TYR A 119 12.44 -21.34 0.05
CA TYR A 119 12.73 -20.09 -0.65
C TYR A 119 13.89 -20.30 -1.62
N ARG A 120 13.73 -19.87 -2.87
CA ARG A 120 14.79 -19.88 -3.88
C ARG A 120 14.97 -18.48 -4.46
N PRO A 121 16.18 -17.88 -4.38
CA PRO A 121 16.43 -16.54 -4.90
C PRO A 121 16.06 -16.34 -6.38
N GLY A 122 16.22 -17.37 -7.22
CA GLY A 122 15.86 -17.30 -8.63
C GLY A 122 14.36 -17.43 -8.94
N GLU A 123 13.51 -17.76 -7.95
CA GLU A 123 12.07 -17.94 -8.15
C GLU A 123 11.23 -16.80 -7.57
N PHE A 124 11.79 -15.96 -6.70
CA PHE A 124 11.06 -14.89 -6.01
C PHE A 124 11.93 -13.65 -5.79
N LYS A 125 11.36 -12.46 -6.03
CA LYS A 125 11.99 -11.19 -5.70
C LYS A 125 11.05 -10.28 -4.90
N GLY A 126 11.53 -9.80 -3.76
CA GLY A 126 10.86 -8.80 -2.94
C GLY A 126 11.45 -7.41 -3.15
N LEU A 127 10.60 -6.41 -3.37
CA LEU A 127 10.97 -5.02 -3.58
C LEU A 127 10.19 -4.11 -2.65
N SER A 128 10.77 -2.99 -2.26
CA SER A 128 10.10 -2.00 -1.42
C SER A 128 10.61 -0.59 -1.66
N THR A 129 9.73 0.41 -1.56
CA THR A 129 10.17 1.81 -1.48
C THR A 129 11.06 2.02 -0.25
N PRO A 130 12.03 2.96 -0.28
CA PRO A 130 13.02 3.12 0.78
C PRO A 130 12.47 3.89 2.00
N MET A 131 11.32 3.47 2.55
CA MET A 131 10.76 4.01 3.79
C MET A 131 10.73 2.94 4.88
N GLY A 132 10.99 3.32 6.13
CA GLY A 132 11.03 2.38 7.26
C GLY A 132 9.78 1.50 7.36
N ARG A 133 8.59 2.11 7.20
CA ARG A 133 7.30 1.39 7.24
C ARG A 133 7.07 0.41 6.09
N THR A 134 7.58 0.67 4.89
CA THR A 134 7.43 -0.23 3.73
C THR A 134 8.45 -1.36 3.76
N LEU A 135 9.69 -1.06 4.15
CA LEU A 135 10.73 -2.08 4.36
C LEU A 135 10.34 -3.08 5.45
N GLN A 136 9.93 -2.60 6.63
CA GLN A 136 9.44 -3.48 7.70
C GLN A 136 8.21 -4.29 7.23
N SER A 137 7.29 -3.68 6.49
CA SER A 137 6.12 -4.37 5.94
C SER A 137 6.53 -5.50 4.99
N ALA A 138 7.56 -5.28 4.17
CA ALA A 138 8.09 -6.30 3.28
C ALA A 138 8.72 -7.46 4.05
N GLU A 139 9.56 -7.19 5.05
CA GLU A 139 10.18 -8.23 5.88
C GLU A 139 9.15 -9.09 6.61
N LEU A 140 8.10 -8.46 7.15
CA LEU A 140 7.01 -9.16 7.83
C LEU A 140 6.17 -10.01 6.87
N PHE A 141 5.86 -9.48 5.68
CA PHE A 141 5.22 -10.25 4.63
C PHE A 141 6.06 -11.48 4.25
N LEU A 142 7.37 -11.33 4.11
CA LEU A 142 8.29 -12.43 3.78
C LEU A 142 8.39 -13.47 4.90
N ALA A 143 8.37 -13.02 6.17
CA ALA A 143 8.32 -13.92 7.31
C ALA A 143 7.05 -14.80 7.31
N GLY A 144 5.91 -14.26 6.84
CA GLY A 144 4.69 -15.02 6.65
C GLY A 144 4.68 -15.89 5.38
N LEU A 145 5.34 -15.45 4.31
CA LEU A 145 5.37 -16.13 3.01
C LEU A 145 6.33 -17.33 2.97
N PHE A 146 7.48 -17.21 3.63
CA PHE A 146 8.56 -18.20 3.62
C PHE A 146 9.07 -18.51 5.03
N PRO A 147 8.23 -19.11 5.91
CA PRO A 147 8.74 -19.67 7.15
C PRO A 147 9.84 -20.71 6.84
N PRO A 148 11.02 -20.64 7.49
CA PRO A 148 12.12 -21.54 7.19
C PRO A 148 11.73 -23.00 7.47
N THR A 149 12.24 -23.91 6.63
CA THR A 149 12.09 -25.36 6.79
C THR A 149 13.37 -26.07 6.31
N GLY A 150 13.61 -27.29 6.81
CA GLY A 150 14.79 -28.08 6.41
C GLY A 150 16.11 -27.32 6.61
N PHE A 151 16.94 -27.27 5.57
CA PHE A 151 18.24 -26.59 5.62
C PHE A 151 18.16 -25.06 5.80
N GLN A 152 16.99 -24.45 5.54
CA GLN A 152 16.79 -23.00 5.76
C GLN A 152 16.50 -22.66 7.22
N MET A 153 16.26 -23.66 8.08
CA MET A 153 16.19 -23.49 9.53
C MET A 153 17.60 -23.29 10.12
N TRP A 154 18.13 -22.07 9.98
CA TRP A 154 19.45 -21.71 10.51
C TRP A 154 19.46 -21.54 12.05
N ASN A 155 18.30 -21.24 12.65
CA ASN A 155 18.12 -21.12 14.10
C ASN A 155 16.80 -21.80 14.52
N LYS A 156 16.84 -22.71 15.50
CA LYS A 156 15.67 -23.47 15.96
C LYS A 156 14.72 -22.64 16.84
N ASP A 157 15.23 -21.63 17.52
CA ASP A 157 14.47 -20.76 18.42
C ASP A 157 13.83 -19.57 17.68
N LEU A 158 14.27 -19.32 16.44
CA LEU A 158 13.80 -18.24 15.60
C LEU A 158 13.33 -18.76 14.23
N LYS A 159 12.02 -18.92 14.07
CA LYS A 159 11.37 -19.34 12.79
C LYS A 159 11.31 -18.20 11.77
N TRP A 160 12.46 -17.60 11.48
CA TRP A 160 12.64 -16.54 10.49
C TRP A 160 13.91 -16.80 9.69
N GLN A 161 13.93 -16.37 8.43
CA GLN A 161 15.13 -16.41 7.58
C GLN A 161 15.33 -15.08 6.86
N PRO A 162 16.60 -14.68 6.61
CA PRO A 162 16.90 -13.45 5.90
C PRO A 162 16.59 -13.61 4.41
N ILE A 163 15.47 -13.03 3.96
CA ILE A 163 15.15 -12.92 2.54
C ILE A 163 15.40 -11.47 2.09
N PRO A 164 16.21 -11.24 1.04
CA PRO A 164 16.51 -9.89 0.59
C PRO A 164 15.27 -9.11 0.14
N VAL A 165 15.18 -7.84 0.59
CA VAL A 165 14.25 -6.83 0.07
C VAL A 165 15.06 -5.79 -0.70
N PHE A 166 14.80 -5.67 -2.00
CA PHE A 166 15.51 -4.74 -2.87
C PHE A 166 14.77 -3.38 -2.93
N PRO A 167 15.49 -2.27 -3.13
CA PRO A 167 14.84 -0.97 -3.31
C PRO A 167 14.01 -0.94 -4.60
N ASN A 168 12.77 -0.47 -4.50
CA ASN A 168 11.96 -0.02 -5.63
C ASN A 168 12.04 1.51 -5.69
N LEU A 169 12.65 2.03 -6.76
CA LEU A 169 12.77 3.47 -7.02
C LEU A 169 11.85 3.95 -8.16
N LEU A 170 11.02 3.05 -8.70
CA LEU A 170 10.09 3.33 -9.80
C LEU A 170 8.70 3.75 -9.31
N ASP A 171 8.38 3.45 -8.05
CA ASP A 171 7.25 4.03 -7.32
C ASP A 171 7.61 5.48 -6.94
N ARG A 172 6.85 6.43 -7.47
CA ARG A 172 7.13 7.87 -7.33
C ARG A 172 6.21 8.55 -6.31
N ASN A 173 5.76 7.83 -5.28
CA ASN A 173 4.87 8.36 -4.24
C ASN A 173 5.36 9.68 -3.59
N ASP A 174 6.68 9.88 -3.48
CA ASP A 174 7.31 11.05 -2.83
C ASP A 174 7.06 12.38 -3.55
N MET A 175 6.69 12.37 -4.83
CA MET A 175 6.36 13.60 -5.58
C MET A 175 4.90 14.04 -5.45
N VAL A 176 4.02 13.21 -4.85
CA VAL A 176 2.58 13.49 -4.76
C VAL A 176 2.25 14.70 -3.87
N PRO A 177 2.89 14.91 -2.70
CA PRO A 177 2.58 16.07 -1.87
C PRO A 177 2.69 17.40 -2.66
N PRO A 178 1.62 18.22 -2.71
CA PRO A 178 1.59 19.45 -3.51
C PRO A 178 2.46 20.58 -2.94
N SER A 179 3.09 20.34 -1.79
CA SER A 179 3.97 21.26 -1.09
C SER A 179 5.26 20.52 -0.67
N GLY A 180 6.35 21.27 -0.49
CA GLY A 180 7.68 20.69 -0.21
C GLY A 180 8.58 20.57 -1.45
N PRO A 181 9.66 19.78 -1.37
CA PRO A 181 10.64 19.64 -2.45
C PRO A 181 10.00 19.24 -3.78
N ASN A 182 10.44 19.86 -4.88
CA ASN A 182 9.92 19.60 -6.22
C ASN A 182 10.71 18.49 -6.92
N PHE A 183 10.45 17.23 -6.55
CA PHE A 183 11.17 16.08 -7.12
C PHE A 183 10.89 15.86 -8.62
N CYS A 184 9.72 16.30 -9.11
CA CYS A 184 9.36 16.25 -10.52
C CYS A 184 8.59 17.51 -10.94
N PRO A 185 9.26 18.51 -11.53
CA PRO A 185 8.61 19.76 -11.94
C PRO A 185 7.43 19.54 -12.90
N LYS A 186 7.55 18.59 -13.83
CA LYS A 186 6.45 18.27 -14.75
C LYS A 186 5.24 17.70 -14.03
N TYR A 187 5.43 16.84 -13.02
CA TYR A 187 4.32 16.32 -12.22
C TYR A 187 3.61 17.45 -11.47
N ARG A 188 4.37 18.35 -10.82
CA ARG A 188 3.83 19.50 -10.11
C ARG A 188 3.02 20.43 -11.02
N GLU A 189 3.46 20.65 -12.25
CA GLU A 189 2.70 21.42 -13.23
C GLU A 189 1.37 20.74 -13.60
N VAL A 190 1.39 19.45 -13.90
CA VAL A 190 0.19 18.68 -14.26
C VAL A 190 -0.80 18.62 -13.09
N GLN A 191 -0.30 18.53 -11.85
CA GLN A 191 -1.11 18.51 -10.63
C GLN A 191 -1.93 19.80 -10.43
N LYS A 192 -1.51 20.95 -10.99
CA LYS A 192 -2.18 22.24 -10.76
C LYS A 192 -3.63 22.26 -11.22
N LYS A 193 -3.93 21.69 -12.39
CA LYS A 193 -5.29 21.71 -12.98
C LYS A 193 -6.31 20.95 -12.11
N PRO A 194 -6.13 19.64 -11.82
CA PRO A 194 -7.10 18.91 -10.99
C PRO A 194 -7.18 19.45 -9.57
N MET A 195 -6.06 19.98 -9.03
CA MET A 195 -6.10 20.67 -7.74
C MET A 195 -6.93 21.94 -7.78
N LYS A 196 -6.82 22.74 -8.84
CA LYS A 196 -7.66 23.93 -9.03
C LYS A 196 -9.13 23.54 -9.14
N GLU A 197 -9.46 22.55 -9.97
CA GLU A 197 -10.83 22.06 -10.14
C GLU A 197 -11.42 21.55 -8.81
N TYR A 198 -10.67 20.75 -8.05
CA TYR A 198 -11.06 20.31 -6.71
C TYR A 198 -11.35 21.49 -5.76
N LEU A 199 -10.46 22.48 -5.74
CA LEU A 199 -10.60 23.65 -4.87
C LEU A 199 -11.77 24.54 -5.25
N GLU A 200 -12.10 24.64 -6.53
CA GLU A 200 -13.25 25.39 -7.04
C GLU A 200 -14.55 24.65 -6.78
N GLU A 201 -14.60 23.34 -7.06
CA GLU A 201 -15.79 22.50 -6.88
C GLU A 201 -16.21 22.41 -5.41
N TYR A 202 -15.26 22.20 -4.48
CA TYR A 202 -15.56 21.98 -3.06
C TYR A 202 -15.27 23.19 -2.17
N LYS A 203 -15.19 24.40 -2.76
CA LYS A 203 -14.79 25.61 -2.02
C LYS A 203 -15.62 25.83 -0.75
N SER A 204 -16.94 25.73 -0.86
CA SER A 204 -17.89 26.02 0.22
C SER A 204 -17.76 25.01 1.37
N GLU A 205 -17.64 23.72 1.04
CA GLU A 205 -17.50 22.61 1.96
C GLU A 205 -16.16 22.69 2.70
N LEU A 206 -15.09 23.01 1.97
CA LEU A 206 -13.76 23.22 2.52
C LEU A 206 -13.74 24.40 3.50
N ASP A 207 -14.30 25.54 3.10
CA ASP A 207 -14.38 26.73 3.96
C ASP A 207 -15.14 26.41 5.25
N LYS A 208 -16.35 25.82 5.14
CA LYS A 208 -17.17 25.46 6.31
C LYS A 208 -16.48 24.47 7.24
N LEU A 209 -15.84 23.43 6.71
CA LEU A 209 -15.16 22.43 7.52
C LEU A 209 -13.97 23.03 8.25
N VAL A 210 -13.11 23.78 7.53
CA VAL A 210 -11.92 24.39 8.12
C VAL A 210 -12.31 25.43 9.15
N GLU A 211 -13.26 26.32 8.85
CA GLU A 211 -13.77 27.33 9.80
C GLU A 211 -14.32 26.68 11.08
N TYR A 212 -15.07 25.58 10.94
CA TYR A 212 -15.59 24.84 12.09
C TYR A 212 -14.47 24.20 12.93
N ALA A 213 -13.48 23.57 12.29
CA ALA A 213 -12.42 22.85 12.99
C ALA A 213 -11.39 23.80 13.64
N LEU A 214 -11.18 24.97 13.05
CA LEU A 214 -10.07 25.87 13.39
C LEU A 214 -9.95 26.20 14.88
N PRO A 215 -11.02 26.55 15.62
CA PRO A 215 -10.95 26.85 17.06
C PRO A 215 -10.38 25.70 17.92
N TYR A 216 -10.53 24.46 17.47
CA TYR A 216 -10.11 23.26 18.20
C TYR A 216 -8.70 22.81 17.87
N THR A 217 -8.17 23.21 16.71
CA THR A 217 -6.88 22.70 16.21
C THR A 217 -5.67 23.33 16.88
N GLY A 218 -5.79 24.60 17.30
CA GLY A 218 -4.65 25.39 17.78
C GLY A 218 -3.67 25.82 16.68
N PHE A 219 -4.09 25.82 15.41
CA PHE A 219 -3.31 26.50 14.37
C PHE A 219 -3.23 28.00 14.64
N ASN A 220 -2.10 28.63 14.31
CA ASN A 220 -1.94 30.06 14.43
C ASN A 220 -2.87 30.78 13.42
N THR A 221 -3.92 31.41 13.92
CA THR A 221 -4.90 32.09 13.04
C THR A 221 -4.31 33.26 12.29
N ASP A 222 -3.21 33.83 12.75
CA ASP A 222 -2.59 35.00 12.11
C ASP A 222 -1.77 34.57 10.88
N ASP A 223 -1.09 33.42 10.95
CA ASP A 223 -0.47 32.78 9.78
C ASP A 223 -1.53 32.39 8.74
N LEU A 224 -2.71 31.98 9.20
CA LEU A 224 -3.84 31.59 8.34
C LEU A 224 -4.62 32.80 7.76
N LYS A 225 -4.55 33.97 8.39
CA LYS A 225 -5.19 35.22 7.95
C LYS A 225 -4.29 36.06 7.04
N SER A 226 -2.97 35.99 7.20
CA SER A 226 -1.97 36.75 6.42
C SER A 226 -2.03 36.47 4.90
N GLN A 227 -2.61 35.33 4.50
CA GLN A 227 -3.11 35.07 3.17
C GLN A 227 -4.45 34.38 3.34
N LYS A 228 -5.59 35.01 2.98
CA LYS A 228 -6.92 34.37 2.87
C LYS A 228 -6.74 32.89 2.54
N MET A 229 -6.85 31.99 3.54
CA MET A 229 -6.33 30.61 3.49
C MET A 229 -6.20 30.09 2.06
N GLY A 230 -4.98 30.04 1.51
CA GLY A 230 -4.80 29.57 0.13
C GLY A 230 -5.35 28.16 -0.05
N GLY A 231 -5.67 27.74 -1.28
CA GLY A 231 -6.22 26.40 -1.52
C GLY A 231 -5.34 25.26 -1.00
N ILE A 232 -4.01 25.39 -1.14
CA ILE A 232 -3.03 24.41 -0.65
C ILE A 232 -3.11 24.24 0.87
N LEU A 233 -3.33 25.34 1.61
CA LEU A 233 -3.42 25.32 3.06
C LEU A 233 -4.69 24.62 3.56
N ARG A 234 -5.82 24.81 2.87
CA ARG A 234 -7.08 24.07 3.17
C ARG A 234 -6.87 22.57 3.05
N VAL A 235 -6.25 22.15 1.95
CA VAL A 235 -5.93 20.73 1.68
C VAL A 235 -5.00 20.18 2.76
N TYR A 236 -3.95 20.92 3.12
CA TYR A 236 -3.06 20.55 4.21
C TYR A 236 -3.81 20.34 5.54
N ILE A 237 -4.68 21.28 5.93
CA ILE A 237 -5.49 21.18 7.16
C ILE A 237 -6.38 19.93 7.12
N LEU A 238 -7.03 19.63 5.99
CA LEU A 238 -7.81 18.41 5.85
C LEU A 238 -6.96 17.16 6.11
N PHE A 239 -5.76 17.07 5.51
CA PHE A 239 -4.88 15.91 5.71
C PHE A 239 -4.47 15.79 7.18
N VAL A 240 -4.17 16.92 7.84
CA VAL A 240 -3.82 16.95 9.26
C VAL A 240 -4.99 16.47 10.12
N LEU A 241 -6.21 16.93 9.86
CA LEU A 241 -7.41 16.48 10.56
C LEU A 241 -7.64 14.98 10.35
N TRP A 242 -7.54 14.51 9.10
CA TRP A 242 -7.69 13.10 8.76
C TRP A 242 -6.71 12.22 9.52
N GLU A 243 -5.41 12.52 9.44
CA GLU A 243 -4.37 11.81 10.19
C GLU A 243 -4.62 11.88 11.71
N SER A 244 -5.11 13.01 12.22
CA SER A 244 -5.38 13.15 13.65
C SER A 244 -6.58 12.34 14.15
N PHE A 245 -7.45 11.82 13.27
CA PHE A 245 -8.64 11.06 13.67
C PHE A 245 -8.57 9.59 13.28
N ILE A 246 -8.08 9.29 12.08
CA ILE A 246 -8.14 7.93 11.52
C ILE A 246 -7.27 6.94 12.31
N TYR A 247 -6.09 7.35 12.78
CA TYR A 247 -5.20 6.45 13.53
C TYR A 247 -5.69 6.21 14.96
N PRO A 248 -6.03 7.25 15.75
CA PRO A 248 -6.59 7.03 17.08
C PRO A 248 -7.89 6.20 17.04
N GLN A 249 -8.81 6.50 16.12
CA GLN A 249 -10.05 5.72 15.97
C GLN A 249 -9.73 4.25 15.68
N GLY A 250 -8.84 3.98 14.74
CA GLY A 250 -8.46 2.61 14.42
C GLY A 250 -7.74 1.88 15.56
N ASP A 251 -7.26 2.61 16.57
CA ASP A 251 -6.67 2.05 17.80
C ASP A 251 -7.63 2.06 18.99
N GLY A 252 -8.91 2.35 18.75
CA GLY A 252 -9.94 2.33 19.78
C GLY A 252 -9.84 3.50 20.77
N LEU A 253 -9.05 4.53 20.44
CA LEU A 253 -8.90 5.72 21.25
C LEU A 253 -10.10 6.65 21.02
N PRO A 254 -10.70 7.21 22.08
CA PRO A 254 -11.86 8.09 21.96
C PRO A 254 -11.47 9.40 21.26
N LEU A 255 -12.22 9.79 20.24
CA LEU A 255 -12.00 11.08 19.58
C LEU A 255 -12.66 12.22 20.37
N PRO A 256 -12.14 13.46 20.26
CA PRO A 256 -12.79 14.63 20.85
C PRO A 256 -14.23 14.80 20.35
N ASP A 257 -15.16 15.22 21.20
CA ASP A 257 -16.58 15.33 20.84
C ASP A 257 -16.85 16.23 19.63
N TRP A 258 -16.07 17.30 19.46
CA TRP A 258 -16.19 18.22 18.32
C TRP A 258 -15.89 17.53 16.98
N SER A 259 -15.07 16.46 16.97
CA SER A 259 -14.74 15.76 15.72
C SER A 259 -15.96 15.07 15.11
N LYS A 260 -16.98 14.71 15.92
CA LYS A 260 -18.19 14.01 15.48
C LYS A 260 -18.97 14.78 14.41
N LYS A 261 -18.83 16.11 14.35
CA LYS A 261 -19.49 16.95 13.34
C LYS A 261 -18.82 16.87 11.96
N ILE A 262 -17.55 16.44 11.90
CA ILE A 262 -16.77 16.44 10.66
C ILE A 262 -16.20 15.07 10.27
N PHE A 263 -16.13 14.13 11.21
CA PHE A 263 -15.52 12.82 11.03
C PHE A 263 -16.48 11.72 11.52
N PRO A 264 -16.70 10.64 10.74
CA PRO A 264 -15.99 10.31 9.50
C PRO A 264 -16.35 11.20 8.31
N GLU A 265 -17.59 11.66 8.20
CA GLU A 265 -18.05 12.53 7.10
C GLU A 265 -18.37 13.94 7.61
N PRO A 266 -18.17 14.99 6.78
CA PRO A 266 -17.76 14.97 5.37
C PRO A 266 -16.24 14.95 5.12
N LEU A 267 -15.41 14.81 6.17
CA LEU A 267 -13.96 14.86 6.03
C LEU A 267 -13.41 13.74 5.12
N THR A 268 -13.92 12.51 5.26
CA THR A 268 -13.49 11.36 4.44
C THR A 268 -13.73 11.62 2.96
N PHE A 269 -14.93 12.08 2.60
CA PHE A 269 -15.28 12.44 1.23
C PHE A 269 -14.31 13.48 0.64
N LEU A 270 -14.09 14.60 1.35
CA LEU A 270 -13.24 15.69 0.88
C LEU A 270 -11.78 15.25 0.74
N ILE A 271 -11.28 14.43 1.67
CA ILE A 271 -9.91 13.89 1.61
C ILE A 271 -9.76 12.90 0.46
N LYS A 272 -10.73 12.03 0.20
CA LYS A 272 -10.70 11.13 -0.95
C LYS A 272 -10.60 11.93 -2.25
N LYS A 273 -11.39 13.00 -2.38
CA LYS A 273 -11.35 13.88 -3.56
C LYS A 273 -10.01 14.61 -3.70
N ALA A 274 -9.45 15.15 -2.61
CA ALA A 274 -8.12 15.76 -2.61
C ALA A 274 -7.01 14.74 -2.96
N PHE A 275 -7.09 13.53 -2.41
CA PHE A 275 -6.14 12.45 -2.67
C PHE A 275 -6.12 12.06 -4.15
N LEU A 276 -7.30 11.94 -4.78
CA LEU A 276 -7.40 11.67 -6.21
C LEU A 276 -6.85 12.83 -7.05
N ALA A 277 -7.24 14.08 -6.73
CA ALA A 277 -6.77 15.26 -7.44
C ALA A 277 -5.24 15.44 -7.37
N THR A 278 -4.66 15.17 -6.20
CA THR A 278 -3.20 15.24 -6.00
C THR A 278 -2.46 14.11 -6.69
N SER A 279 -3.03 12.90 -6.78
CA SER A 279 -2.29 11.70 -7.19
C SER A 279 -2.50 11.29 -8.64
N ILE A 280 -3.75 11.25 -9.08
CA ILE A 280 -4.21 10.60 -10.32
C ILE A 280 -5.32 11.40 -11.02
N GLY A 281 -5.31 12.73 -10.89
CA GLY A 281 -6.33 13.60 -11.48
C GLY A 281 -6.29 13.66 -13.02
N THR A 282 -5.22 13.16 -13.64
CA THR A 282 -5.02 13.14 -15.10
C THR A 282 -4.21 11.92 -15.52
N ASP A 283 -4.33 11.51 -16.79
CA ASP A 283 -3.50 10.45 -17.39
C ASP A 283 -2.00 10.73 -17.25
N LEU A 284 -1.59 12.00 -17.33
CA LEU A 284 -0.19 12.37 -17.16
C LEU A 284 0.29 12.18 -15.71
N GLN A 285 -0.53 12.51 -14.71
CA GLN A 285 -0.21 12.20 -13.32
C GLN A 285 -0.06 10.69 -13.12
N ILE A 286 -0.98 9.89 -13.65
CA ILE A 286 -0.93 8.42 -13.55
C ILE A 286 0.36 7.88 -14.18
N ARG A 287 0.72 8.34 -15.38
CA ARG A 287 1.94 7.94 -16.09
C ARG A 287 3.22 8.30 -15.33
N TYR A 288 3.28 9.48 -14.73
CA TYR A 288 4.44 9.88 -13.94
C TYR A 288 4.52 9.14 -12.61
N LEU A 289 3.39 8.81 -12.00
CA LEU A 289 3.33 8.21 -10.67
C LEU A 289 3.74 6.73 -10.66
N GLU A 290 3.04 5.92 -11.46
CA GLU A 290 3.25 4.46 -11.47
C GLU A 290 3.58 3.89 -12.87
N GLY A 291 3.70 4.74 -13.89
CA GLY A 291 3.90 4.27 -15.27
C GLY A 291 5.20 3.49 -15.47
N GLU A 292 6.30 3.91 -14.82
CA GLU A 292 7.58 3.19 -14.89
C GLU A 292 7.51 1.84 -14.18
N MET A 293 6.94 1.81 -12.98
CA MET A 293 6.74 0.59 -12.20
C MET A 293 5.81 -0.40 -12.92
N PHE A 294 4.71 0.08 -13.50
CA PHE A 294 3.81 -0.76 -14.29
C PHE A 294 4.48 -1.31 -15.55
N LYS A 295 5.29 -0.48 -16.23
CA LYS A 295 6.08 -0.94 -17.38
C LYS A 295 7.01 -2.09 -16.99
N GLU A 296 7.71 -1.98 -15.85
CA GLU A 296 8.56 -3.06 -15.33
C GLU A 296 7.76 -4.34 -15.06
N MET A 297 6.58 -4.23 -14.45
CA MET A 297 5.71 -5.39 -14.21
C MET A 297 5.32 -6.09 -15.51
N VAL A 298 4.95 -5.33 -16.55
CA VAL A 298 4.62 -5.88 -17.88
C VAL A 298 5.85 -6.53 -18.53
N GLU A 299 7.04 -5.94 -18.35
CA GLU A 299 8.29 -6.52 -18.84
C GLU A 299 8.61 -7.86 -18.17
N HIS A 300 8.37 -8.00 -16.86
CA HIS A 300 8.48 -9.27 -16.16
C HIS A 300 7.47 -10.31 -16.69
N MET A 301 6.23 -9.93 -16.95
CA MET A 301 5.23 -10.82 -17.57
C MET A 301 5.70 -11.31 -18.94
N ARG A 302 6.21 -10.41 -19.79
CA ARG A 302 6.75 -10.74 -21.13
C ARG A 302 7.99 -11.62 -21.06
N ALA A 303 8.90 -11.36 -20.11
CA ALA A 303 10.07 -12.20 -19.88
C ALA A 303 9.65 -13.62 -19.47
N LYS A 304 8.62 -13.74 -18.62
CA LYS A 304 8.09 -15.05 -18.24
C LYS A 304 7.41 -15.77 -19.39
N GLU A 305 6.66 -15.05 -20.22
CA GLU A 305 6.04 -15.56 -21.44
C GLU A 305 7.09 -16.18 -22.38
N LYS A 306 8.16 -15.43 -22.68
CA LYS A 306 9.31 -15.83 -23.51
C LYS A 306 10.25 -16.85 -22.85
N ASN A 307 9.98 -17.23 -21.60
CA ASN A 307 10.80 -18.14 -20.81
C ASN A 307 12.25 -17.67 -20.61
N THR A 308 12.47 -16.35 -20.53
CA THR A 308 13.78 -15.73 -20.30
C THR A 308 13.99 -15.30 -18.84
N SER A 309 13.05 -15.61 -17.96
CA SER A 309 13.10 -15.32 -16.53
C SER A 309 12.64 -16.54 -15.72
N SER A 310 13.42 -16.89 -14.70
CA SER A 310 13.11 -18.01 -13.79
C SER A 310 12.14 -17.59 -12.68
N GLU A 311 12.04 -16.30 -12.38
CA GLU A 311 11.18 -15.74 -11.36
C GLU A 311 9.72 -16.15 -11.60
N ARG A 312 9.06 -16.58 -10.53
CA ARG A 312 7.66 -16.98 -10.52
C ARG A 312 6.79 -15.90 -9.90
N MET A 313 7.34 -15.15 -8.94
CA MET A 313 6.63 -14.10 -8.24
C MET A 313 7.51 -12.89 -7.94
N PHE A 314 6.97 -11.70 -8.19
CA PHE A 314 7.50 -10.44 -7.69
C PHE A 314 6.55 -9.89 -6.64
N TYR A 315 7.11 -9.33 -5.58
CA TYR A 315 6.36 -8.64 -4.54
C TYR A 315 6.85 -7.21 -4.37
N TYR A 316 5.94 -6.24 -4.44
CA TYR A 316 6.23 -4.82 -4.26
C TYR A 316 5.51 -4.30 -3.00
N SER A 317 6.27 -3.81 -2.03
CA SER A 317 5.73 -3.14 -0.84
C SER A 317 5.87 -1.62 -0.99
N GLY A 318 4.73 -0.94 -1.11
CA GLY A 318 4.63 0.49 -1.35
C GLY A 318 3.54 1.16 -0.50
N HIS A 319 2.81 2.06 -1.12
CA HIS A 319 1.91 3.03 -0.49
C HIS A 319 0.47 2.91 -1.00
N ASP A 320 -0.43 3.68 -0.41
CA ASP A 320 -1.78 3.90 -0.93
C ASP A 320 -1.74 4.54 -2.33
N HIS A 321 -0.82 5.46 -2.58
CA HIS A 321 -0.61 6.04 -3.91
C HIS A 321 -0.16 5.00 -4.96
N THR A 322 0.65 4.01 -4.57
CA THR A 322 1.04 2.89 -5.44
C THR A 322 -0.18 2.09 -5.89
N ILE A 323 -1.04 1.73 -4.92
CA ILE A 323 -2.25 0.95 -5.21
C ILE A 323 -3.21 1.76 -6.09
N VAL A 324 -3.45 3.03 -5.75
CA VAL A 324 -4.38 3.87 -6.53
C VAL A 324 -3.86 4.15 -7.95
N GLY A 325 -2.54 4.34 -8.10
CA GLY A 325 -1.92 4.57 -9.40
C GLY A 325 -2.03 3.35 -10.30
N LEU A 326 -1.74 2.15 -9.79
CA LEU A 326 -1.91 0.91 -10.54
C LEU A 326 -3.37 0.63 -10.88
N GLN A 327 -4.31 0.88 -9.95
CA GLN A 327 -5.73 0.78 -10.23
C GLN A 327 -6.14 1.73 -11.37
N ALA A 328 -5.67 2.98 -11.33
CA ALA A 328 -5.98 3.96 -12.36
C ALA A 328 -5.40 3.59 -13.74
N ILE A 329 -4.26 2.90 -13.79
CA ILE A 329 -3.70 2.37 -15.05
C ILE A 329 -4.58 1.28 -15.66
N LEU A 330 -5.21 0.45 -14.81
CA LEU A 330 -5.97 -0.72 -15.24
C LEU A 330 -7.43 -0.42 -15.63
N GLY A 331 -7.91 0.79 -15.35
CA GLY A 331 -9.30 1.23 -15.63
C GLY A 331 -10.31 0.77 -14.58
#